data_AF-A0A959LZU6-F1
#
_entry.id   AF-A0A959LZU6-F1
#
_cell.length_a   1.000
_cell.length_b   1.000
_cell.length_c   1.000
_cell.angle_alpha   90.00
_cell.angle_beta   90.00
_cell.angle_gamma   90.00
#
_symmetry.space_group_name_H-M   'P 1'
#
loop_
_entity.id
_entity.type
_entity.pdbx_description
1 polymer ?
#
loop_
_entity_poly.entity_id
_entity_poly.type
_entity_poly.pdbx_seq_one_letter_code
_entity_poly.pdbx_strand_id
1 'polypeptide(L)'
;MLNFIQIRAAFLKRIRSRFSNSVNKNIRQPAMQQPIPEILNRCLFPILGVLLFFGCSKDNTDPGILVDVPTTFNVRMIEHLDSTGRSLSFQVSTIEFRDCLNETIDYNLFQNQNSVQLSLNEIVAPETCMEGSAPATVSILLPDLVKYSYKVQISLKNTIENNGTLINEDTRYRLDMETFNGFQVLNPELLKVPEHVIWGSFAFRSEDMATISQAFFQELEQLAHSGTFPTGDYGHFYVISDQNVFILDQSPSDLSFRRNFLYYFSGDPADLTNLLETYRSEYSADIDILMQDDLGKSW
;
A
#
# COMPACT_ATOMS: atom_id res chain seq x y z
N MET A 1 -22.16 8.46 10.33
CA MET A 1 -21.09 7.45 10.57
C MET A 1 -21.36 6.06 9.95
N LEU A 2 -22.44 5.86 9.16
CA LEU A 2 -22.78 4.55 8.56
C LEU A 2 -22.58 4.46 7.02
N ASN A 3 -22.25 5.55 6.33
CA ASN A 3 -22.17 5.57 4.86
C ASN A 3 -20.78 5.25 4.27
N PHE A 4 -19.70 5.35 5.06
CA PHE A 4 -18.33 5.12 4.55
C PHE A 4 -18.00 3.63 4.35
N ILE A 5 -18.62 2.73 5.12
CA ILE A 5 -18.38 1.28 5.03
C ILE A 5 -19.06 0.68 3.79
N GLN A 6 -20.23 1.19 3.38
CA GLN A 6 -20.95 0.66 2.21
C GLN A 6 -20.25 0.98 0.88
N ILE A 7 -19.55 2.11 0.77
CA ILE A 7 -18.85 2.52 -0.45
C ILE A 7 -17.57 1.67 -0.66
N ARG A 8 -16.82 1.38 0.42
CA ARG A 8 -15.64 0.49 0.36
C ARG A 8 -16.01 -0.95 0.02
N ALA A 9 -17.13 -1.46 0.56
CA ALA A 9 -17.61 -2.81 0.24
C ALA A 9 -18.08 -2.94 -1.22
N ALA A 10 -18.70 -1.90 -1.79
CA ALA A 10 -19.14 -1.88 -3.18
C ALA A 10 -17.97 -1.83 -4.18
N PHE A 11 -16.88 -1.14 -3.82
CA PHE A 11 -15.66 -1.04 -4.65
C PHE A 11 -14.93 -2.39 -4.76
N LEU A 12 -14.75 -3.09 -3.62
CA LEU A 12 -14.11 -4.41 -3.60
C LEU A 12 -14.93 -5.49 -4.35
N LYS A 13 -16.27 -5.39 -4.33
CA LYS A 13 -17.15 -6.33 -5.04
C LYS A 13 -17.09 -6.18 -6.57
N ARG A 14 -16.81 -4.97 -7.07
CA ARG A 14 -16.74 -4.67 -8.51
C ARG A 14 -15.40 -5.08 -9.16
N ILE A 15 -14.33 -5.14 -8.38
CA ILE A 15 -13.02 -5.67 -8.83
C ILE A 15 -13.08 -7.19 -8.96
N ARG A 16 -13.74 -7.88 -8.02
CA ARG A 16 -13.87 -9.35 -8.04
C ARG A 16 -14.70 -9.89 -9.21
N SER A 17 -15.66 -9.12 -9.73
CA SER A 17 -16.52 -9.58 -10.83
C SER A 17 -15.88 -9.46 -12.22
N ARG A 18 -14.78 -8.72 -12.38
CA ARG A 18 -14.08 -8.60 -13.68
C ARG A 18 -13.02 -9.68 -13.91
N PHE A 19 -12.53 -10.34 -12.87
CA PHE A 19 -11.50 -11.40 -12.99
C PHE A 19 -12.06 -12.83 -13.16
N SER A 20 -13.38 -13.04 -13.07
CA SER A 20 -13.99 -14.38 -13.13
C SER A 20 -14.37 -14.87 -14.54
N ASN A 21 -14.22 -14.07 -15.60
CA ASN A 21 -14.72 -14.40 -16.95
C ASN A 21 -13.62 -14.66 -17.99
N SER A 22 -12.52 -15.31 -17.60
CA SER A 22 -11.50 -15.72 -18.58
C SER A 22 -10.74 -16.99 -18.21
N VAL A 23 -11.43 -18.08 -17.84
CA VAL A 23 -10.85 -19.43 -17.96
C VAL A 23 -11.98 -20.44 -18.21
N ASN A 24 -12.21 -20.80 -19.47
CA ASN A 24 -12.89 -22.05 -19.79
C ASN A 24 -12.33 -22.64 -21.09
N LYS A 25 -11.25 -23.42 -20.96
CA LYS A 25 -10.73 -24.27 -22.03
C LYS A 25 -11.04 -25.73 -21.68
N ASN A 26 -11.93 -26.30 -22.49
CA ASN A 26 -12.22 -27.72 -22.62
C ASN A 26 -10.95 -28.58 -22.71
N ILE A 27 -10.82 -29.58 -21.85
CA ILE A 27 -10.01 -30.78 -22.13
C ILE A 27 -10.81 -32.00 -21.71
N ARG A 28 -11.18 -32.82 -22.70
CA ARG A 28 -11.79 -34.14 -22.57
C ARG A 28 -10.70 -35.16 -22.20
N GLN A 29 -10.95 -35.99 -21.20
CA GLN A 29 -10.27 -37.28 -21.03
C GLN A 29 -11.24 -38.40 -21.41
N PRO A 30 -10.80 -39.45 -22.13
CA PRO A 30 -11.49 -40.73 -22.13
C PRO A 30 -10.75 -41.76 -21.27
N ALA A 31 -11.56 -42.52 -20.53
CA ALA A 31 -11.17 -43.74 -19.83
C ALA A 31 -10.86 -44.88 -20.81
N MET A 32 -9.95 -45.79 -20.43
CA MET A 32 -9.98 -47.17 -20.91
C MET A 32 -9.33 -48.14 -19.93
N GLN A 33 -10.00 -49.28 -19.78
CA GLN A 33 -9.79 -50.36 -18.82
C GLN A 33 -9.03 -51.54 -19.44
N GLN A 34 -8.26 -52.25 -18.59
CA GLN A 34 -7.93 -53.70 -18.63
C GLN A 34 -6.94 -54.24 -19.70
N PRO A 35 -6.42 -55.49 -19.59
CA PRO A 35 -5.95 -56.25 -18.42
C PRO A 35 -4.55 -56.92 -18.63
N ILE A 36 -4.09 -57.64 -17.59
CA ILE A 36 -2.87 -58.48 -17.48
C ILE A 36 -2.92 -59.68 -18.45
N PRO A 37 -1.76 -60.21 -18.92
CA PRO A 37 -1.44 -61.59 -18.55
C PRO A 37 0.04 -61.85 -18.17
N GLU A 38 0.20 -62.89 -17.36
CA GLU A 38 1.42 -63.56 -16.92
C GLU A 38 2.25 -64.16 -18.08
N ILE A 39 3.57 -64.34 -17.86
CA ILE A 39 4.44 -65.46 -18.30
C ILE A 39 5.76 -65.28 -17.51
N LEU A 40 6.01 -66.03 -16.44
CA LEU A 40 6.59 -67.38 -16.37
C LEU A 40 8.11 -67.45 -16.67
N ASN A 41 8.84 -67.69 -15.58
CA ASN A 41 9.94 -68.65 -15.43
C ASN A 41 11.42 -68.30 -15.71
N ARG A 42 12.20 -68.70 -14.70
CA ARG A 42 13.55 -69.29 -14.70
C ARG A 42 14.75 -68.35 -14.77
N CYS A 43 15.26 -68.03 -13.58
CA CYS A 43 16.68 -68.23 -13.26
C CYS A 43 16.81 -68.72 -11.81
N LEU A 44 16.93 -70.05 -11.68
CA LEU A 44 17.58 -70.70 -10.55
C LEU A 44 19.07 -70.33 -10.60
N PHE A 45 19.66 -69.86 -9.49
CA PHE A 45 20.77 -70.52 -8.79
C PHE A 45 21.17 -69.68 -7.56
N PRO A 46 21.62 -70.32 -6.46
CA PRO A 46 21.59 -69.78 -5.10
C PRO A 46 22.96 -69.24 -4.69
N ILE A 47 22.99 -68.05 -4.08
CA ILE A 47 24.12 -67.67 -3.21
C ILE A 47 23.55 -67.06 -1.93
N LEU A 48 23.53 -67.94 -0.94
CA LEU A 48 23.46 -67.70 0.49
C LEU A 48 24.52 -66.68 0.91
N GLY A 49 24.10 -65.62 1.62
CA GLY A 49 24.97 -64.88 2.53
C GLY A 49 25.19 -63.41 2.22
N VAL A 50 24.16 -62.56 2.43
CA VAL A 50 24.32 -61.26 3.10
C VAL A 50 23.04 -60.98 3.88
N LEU A 51 23.04 -61.41 5.13
CA LEU A 51 22.09 -60.98 6.15
C LEU A 51 22.47 -59.55 6.57
N LEU A 52 21.43 -58.69 6.61
CA LEU A 52 21.28 -57.55 7.52
C LEU A 52 22.08 -56.27 7.23
N PHE A 53 21.63 -55.52 6.23
CA PHE A 53 21.56 -54.06 6.32
C PHE A 53 20.21 -53.57 5.75
N PHE A 54 19.11 -53.92 6.42
CA PHE A 54 17.91 -53.09 6.36
C PHE A 54 18.17 -51.86 7.21
N GLY A 55 18.93 -50.92 6.65
CA GLY A 55 18.91 -49.54 7.10
C GLY A 55 17.53 -48.99 6.77
N CYS A 56 16.69 -48.83 7.79
CA CYS A 56 15.47 -48.06 7.67
C CYS A 56 15.90 -46.61 7.39
N SER A 57 15.90 -46.18 6.12
CA SER A 57 15.94 -44.75 5.83
C SER A 57 14.62 -44.20 6.31
N LYS A 58 14.60 -43.66 7.53
CA LYS A 58 13.52 -42.81 7.98
C LYS A 58 13.54 -41.63 7.02
N ASP A 59 12.66 -41.71 6.04
CA ASP A 59 12.32 -40.64 5.12
C ASP A 59 11.75 -39.52 6.00
N ASN A 60 12.64 -38.68 6.52
CA ASN A 60 12.29 -37.43 7.19
C ASN A 60 11.96 -36.41 6.11
N THR A 61 11.01 -36.75 5.24
CA THR A 61 10.21 -35.72 4.60
C THR A 61 9.23 -35.26 5.68
N ASP A 62 9.73 -34.45 6.62
CA ASP A 62 8.87 -33.68 7.50
C ASP A 62 7.98 -32.85 6.55
N PRO A 63 6.66 -33.10 6.49
CA PRO A 63 5.80 -32.29 5.65
C PRO A 63 5.88 -30.89 6.24
N GLY A 64 6.65 -30.01 5.59
CA GLY A 64 6.94 -28.66 6.06
C GLY A 64 5.65 -28.05 6.59
N ILE A 65 5.58 -27.92 7.92
CA ILE A 65 4.41 -27.39 8.58
C ILE A 65 4.28 -25.97 8.05
N LEU A 66 3.31 -25.75 7.18
CA LEU A 66 2.96 -24.43 6.71
C LEU A 66 2.33 -23.72 7.91
N VAL A 67 3.17 -23.03 8.68
CA VAL A 67 2.71 -22.20 9.80
C VAL A 67 2.00 -21.00 9.17
N ASP A 68 0.67 -21.10 9.09
CA ASP A 68 -0.18 -19.99 8.70
C ASP A 68 -0.22 -18.98 9.85
N VAL A 69 0.57 -17.91 9.72
CA VAL A 69 0.60 -16.82 10.70
C VAL A 69 -0.50 -15.83 10.33
N PRO A 70 -1.48 -15.60 11.21
CA PRO A 70 -2.56 -14.66 10.91
C PRO A 70 -2.03 -13.26 10.69
N THR A 71 -2.58 -12.55 9.71
CA THR A 71 -2.20 -11.17 9.39
C THR A 71 -2.51 -10.25 10.56
N THR A 72 -1.50 -9.52 11.06
CA THR A 72 -1.63 -8.59 12.18
C THR A 72 -1.31 -7.15 11.79
N PHE A 73 -0.52 -6.95 10.73
CA PHE A 73 -0.10 -5.64 10.26
C PHE A 73 -0.50 -5.35 8.81
N ASN A 74 -0.77 -4.09 8.53
CA ASN A 74 -0.77 -3.52 7.19
C ASN A 74 0.55 -2.81 6.95
N VAL A 75 1.12 -2.99 5.77
CA VAL A 75 2.28 -2.24 5.28
C VAL A 75 1.86 -1.48 4.02
N ARG A 76 2.17 -0.20 3.99
CA ARG A 76 1.93 0.69 2.86
C ARG A 76 3.20 1.47 2.54
N MET A 77 3.46 1.68 1.25
CA MET A 77 4.49 2.62 0.81
C MET A 77 3.90 4.02 0.67
N ILE A 78 4.65 5.04 1.10
CA ILE A 78 4.32 6.46 0.91
C ILE A 78 5.61 7.28 0.75
N GLU A 79 5.60 8.35 -0.03
CA GLU A 79 6.72 9.29 -0.03
C GLU A 79 6.61 10.25 1.15
N HIS A 80 7.68 10.35 1.94
CA HIS A 80 7.92 11.49 2.81
C HIS A 80 8.41 12.65 1.95
N LEU A 81 7.67 13.77 1.98
CA LEU A 81 7.95 14.97 1.22
C LEU A 81 8.32 16.08 2.21
N ASP A 82 9.45 16.72 1.97
CA ASP A 82 9.89 17.87 2.75
C ASP A 82 10.70 18.84 1.88
N SER A 83 11.05 20.00 2.45
CA SER A 83 11.79 21.04 1.74
C SER A 83 13.22 20.63 1.33
N THR A 84 13.76 19.55 1.91
CA THR A 84 15.11 19.04 1.66
C THR A 84 15.13 17.92 0.62
N GLY A 85 13.98 17.30 0.36
CA GLY A 85 13.83 16.32 -0.70
C GLY A 85 12.69 15.35 -0.44
N ARG A 86 12.86 14.14 -0.99
CA ARG A 86 11.85 13.09 -0.97
C ARG A 86 12.50 11.79 -0.58
N SER A 87 11.81 11.02 0.24
CA SER A 87 12.27 9.72 0.70
C SER A 87 11.10 8.74 0.76
N LEU A 88 11.37 7.46 0.52
CA LEU A 88 10.35 6.43 0.69
C LEU A 88 10.17 6.14 2.18
N SER A 89 8.93 5.94 2.61
CA SER A 89 8.60 5.43 3.92
C SER A 89 7.70 4.20 3.84
N PHE A 90 7.90 3.27 4.77
CA PHE A 90 6.91 2.26 5.08
C PHE A 90 6.00 2.78 6.20
N GLN A 91 4.73 2.97 5.88
CA GLN A 91 3.69 3.22 6.86
C GLN A 91 3.12 1.88 7.30
N VAL A 92 3.34 1.54 8.56
CA VAL A 92 2.87 0.28 9.16
C VAL A 92 1.75 0.57 10.14
N SER A 93 0.68 -0.21 10.07
CA SER A 93 -0.43 -0.13 11.04
C SER A 93 -0.83 -1.52 11.52
N THR A 94 -1.39 -1.61 12.72
CA THR A 94 -2.15 -2.82 13.10
C THR A 94 -3.42 -2.93 12.27
N ILE A 95 -3.93 -4.15 12.08
CA ILE A 95 -5.26 -4.39 11.51
C ILE A 95 -6.34 -4.11 12.56
N GLU A 96 -6.09 -4.52 13.81
CA GLU A 96 -7.01 -4.31 14.91
C GLU A 96 -6.90 -2.89 15.48
N PHE A 97 -8.05 -2.38 15.91
CA PHE A 97 -8.16 -1.14 16.67
C PHE A 97 -7.86 -1.40 18.13
N ARG A 98 -7.32 -0.39 18.80
CA ARG A 98 -6.89 -0.43 20.19
C ARG A 98 -7.38 0.81 20.91
N ASP A 99 -7.55 0.74 22.22
CA ASP A 99 -8.18 1.79 23.03
C ASP A 99 -7.25 2.98 23.35
N CYS A 100 -6.21 3.18 22.53
CA CYS A 100 -5.27 4.28 22.64
C CYS A 100 -4.94 4.87 21.27
N LEU A 101 -5.16 6.18 21.10
CA LEU A 101 -4.97 6.87 19.82
C LEU A 101 -3.50 7.04 19.41
N ASN A 102 -2.58 6.94 20.36
CA ASN A 102 -1.15 7.21 20.17
C ASN A 102 -0.24 6.04 20.56
N GLU A 103 -0.75 4.80 20.50
CA GLU A 103 0.12 3.62 20.47
C GLU A 103 0.95 3.59 19.17
N THR A 104 2.22 3.20 19.31
CA THR A 104 3.17 3.07 18.20
C THR A 104 3.65 1.62 18.07
N ILE A 105 4.40 1.33 17.01
CA ILE A 105 5.04 0.03 16.79
C ILE A 105 6.55 0.24 16.91
N ASP A 106 7.17 -0.44 17.88
CA ASP A 106 8.62 -0.49 17.99
C ASP A 106 9.23 -1.28 16.83
N TYR A 107 10.31 -0.76 16.27
CA TYR A 107 10.95 -1.34 15.10
C TYR A 107 12.47 -1.14 15.10
N ASN A 108 13.15 -2.04 14.39
CA ASN A 108 14.55 -1.86 14.00
C ASN A 108 14.65 -1.81 12.48
N LEU A 109 15.39 -0.85 11.96
CA LEU A 109 15.71 -0.74 10.55
C LEU A 109 17.22 -0.87 10.36
N PHE A 110 17.63 -1.82 9.53
CA PHE A 110 18.98 -1.91 9.01
C PHE A 110 18.95 -1.79 7.49
N GLN A 111 19.62 -0.75 6.98
CA GLN A 111 19.74 -0.49 5.55
C GLN A 111 21.21 -0.45 5.14
N ASN A 112 21.52 -1.07 4.01
CA ASN A 112 22.80 -0.93 3.33
C ASN A 112 22.58 -0.75 1.83
N GLN A 113 23.66 -0.75 1.05
CA GLN A 113 23.62 -0.49 -0.39
C GLN A 113 22.72 -1.45 -1.18
N ASN A 114 22.50 -2.68 -0.70
CA ASN A 114 21.80 -3.73 -1.45
C ASN A 114 20.62 -4.37 -0.69
N SER A 115 20.37 -3.97 0.57
CA SER A 115 19.31 -4.58 1.37
C SER A 115 18.67 -3.63 2.37
N VAL A 116 17.38 -3.85 2.61
CA VAL A 116 16.57 -3.26 3.67
C VAL A 116 16.06 -4.39 4.56
N GLN A 117 16.40 -4.35 5.84
CA GLN A 117 15.92 -5.29 6.85
C GLN A 117 15.13 -4.52 7.89
N LEU A 118 13.84 -4.83 8.02
CA LEU A 118 12.92 -4.22 8.96
C LEU A 118 12.43 -5.28 9.93
N SER A 119 12.63 -5.08 11.24
CA SER A 119 11.97 -5.87 12.27
C SER A 119 10.89 -5.06 12.97
N LEU A 120 9.66 -5.56 12.99
CA LEU A 120 8.56 -5.07 13.80
C LEU A 120 8.53 -5.88 15.10
N ASN A 121 8.78 -5.21 16.23
CA ASN A 121 9.04 -5.89 17.51
C ASN A 121 7.77 -6.00 18.35
N GLU A 122 7.28 -4.88 18.88
CA GLU A 122 6.11 -4.85 19.74
C GLU A 122 5.31 -3.56 19.59
N ILE A 123 4.07 -3.58 20.05
CA ILE A 123 3.24 -2.39 20.13
C ILE A 123 3.56 -1.72 21.46
N VAL A 124 3.91 -0.44 21.42
CA VAL A 124 4.32 0.34 22.58
C VAL A 124 3.26 1.36 22.92
N ALA A 125 2.75 1.27 24.13
CA ALA A 125 1.87 2.28 24.70
C ALA A 125 2.70 3.47 25.21
N PRO A 126 2.24 4.71 24.99
CA PRO A 126 2.87 5.90 25.55
C PRO A 126 2.63 5.98 27.07
N GLU A 127 3.42 6.81 27.76
CA GLU A 127 3.23 7.06 29.21
C GLU A 127 1.83 7.62 29.52
N THR A 128 1.33 8.52 28.66
CA THR A 128 -0.03 9.04 28.73
C THR A 128 -0.80 8.65 27.47
N CYS A 129 -1.79 7.78 27.65
CA CYS A 129 -2.66 7.36 26.57
C CYS A 129 -3.71 8.44 26.26
N MET A 130 -3.86 8.77 24.97
CA MET A 130 -4.99 9.54 24.48
C MET A 130 -6.18 8.60 24.24
N GLU A 131 -7.22 8.74 25.05
CA GLU A 131 -8.42 7.88 24.95
C GLU A 131 -9.04 7.95 23.55
N GLY A 132 -9.36 6.77 23.01
CA GLY A 132 -10.03 6.61 21.73
C GLY A 132 -9.62 5.32 21.05
N SER A 133 -10.30 4.98 19.95
CA SER A 133 -10.07 3.71 19.26
C SER A 133 -9.36 3.95 17.93
N ALA A 134 -8.10 3.50 17.80
CA ALA A 134 -7.31 3.59 16.58
C ALA A 134 -6.35 2.40 16.43
N PRO A 135 -5.88 2.07 15.22
CA PRO A 135 -4.76 1.17 15.04
C PRO A 135 -3.47 1.80 15.57
N ALA A 136 -2.55 0.98 16.09
CA ALA A 136 -1.19 1.45 16.36
C ALA A 136 -0.47 1.68 15.02
N THR A 137 0.29 2.76 14.91
CA THR A 137 0.93 3.15 13.64
C THR A 137 2.38 3.55 13.83
N VAL A 138 3.20 3.34 12.80
CA VAL A 138 4.56 3.87 12.71
C VAL A 138 4.89 4.22 11.26
N SER A 139 5.68 5.28 11.07
CA SER A 139 6.25 5.61 9.76
C SER A 139 7.76 5.40 9.82
N ILE A 140 8.26 4.54 8.93
CA ILE A 140 9.65 4.10 8.90
C ILE A 140 10.29 4.65 7.64
N LEU A 141 11.15 5.64 7.81
CA LEU A 141 11.85 6.31 6.71
C LEU A 141 12.97 5.43 6.16
N LEU A 142 13.05 5.30 4.84
CA LEU A 142 14.14 4.66 4.10
C LEU A 142 14.98 5.75 3.42
N PRO A 143 16.02 6.28 4.09
CA PRO A 143 16.79 7.40 3.56
C PRO A 143 17.66 6.97 2.36
N ASP A 144 17.97 7.91 1.47
CA ASP A 144 19.03 7.78 0.46
C ASP A 144 18.93 6.55 -0.48
N LEU A 145 17.70 6.11 -0.79
CA LEU A 145 17.50 5.06 -1.79
C LEU A 145 17.83 5.59 -3.19
N VAL A 146 18.90 5.06 -3.78
CA VAL A 146 19.22 5.26 -5.20
C VAL A 146 18.39 4.32 -6.07
N LYS A 147 18.35 4.60 -7.39
CA LYS A 147 17.70 3.73 -8.36
C LYS A 147 18.39 2.36 -8.38
N TYR A 148 17.75 1.37 -7.77
CA TYR A 148 18.30 0.03 -7.61
C TYR A 148 17.21 -0.97 -7.19
N SER A 149 17.58 -2.26 -7.16
CA SER A 149 16.75 -3.35 -6.66
C SER A 149 17.36 -3.87 -5.36
N TYR A 150 16.68 -3.62 -4.24
CA TYR A 150 17.11 -3.96 -2.89
C TYR A 150 16.46 -5.26 -2.44
N LYS A 151 17.24 -6.15 -1.82
CA LYS A 151 16.68 -7.27 -1.08
C LYS A 151 15.95 -6.74 0.15
N VAL A 152 14.70 -7.14 0.34
CA VAL A 152 13.90 -6.75 1.50
C VAL A 152 13.69 -7.96 2.39
N GLN A 153 13.85 -7.74 3.69
CA GLN A 153 13.37 -8.67 4.71
C GLN A 153 12.52 -7.89 5.72
N ILE A 154 11.28 -8.35 5.94
CA ILE A 154 10.40 -7.83 6.98
C ILE A 154 10.16 -8.95 8.00
N SER A 155 10.64 -8.76 9.22
CA SER A 155 10.48 -9.72 10.31
C SER A 155 9.47 -9.26 11.36
N LEU A 156 8.73 -10.21 11.93
CA LEU A 156 7.88 -9.99 13.10
C LEU A 156 8.51 -10.68 14.30
N LYS A 157 8.79 -9.91 15.37
CA LYS A 157 9.42 -10.40 16.61
C LYS A 157 10.69 -11.23 16.36
N ASN A 158 11.47 -10.89 15.33
CA ASN A 158 12.65 -11.63 14.88
C ASN A 158 12.44 -13.14 14.67
N THR A 159 11.20 -13.59 14.47
CA THR A 159 10.85 -15.02 14.41
C THR A 159 10.20 -15.39 13.08
N ILE A 160 9.33 -14.52 12.57
CA ILE A 160 8.66 -14.72 11.29
C ILE A 160 9.34 -13.80 10.28
N GLU A 161 10.08 -14.37 9.34
CA GLU A 161 10.77 -13.62 8.30
C GLU A 161 9.99 -13.67 7.00
N ASN A 162 9.90 -12.53 6.33
CA ASN A 162 9.32 -12.43 5.01
C ASN A 162 10.29 -11.73 4.08
N ASN A 163 10.65 -12.42 3.00
CA ASN A 163 11.63 -11.93 2.04
C ASN A 163 10.93 -11.34 0.81
N GLY A 164 11.61 -10.43 0.14
CA GLY A 164 11.11 -9.78 -1.06
C GLY A 164 12.16 -8.88 -1.71
N THR A 165 11.67 -8.04 -2.62
CA THR A 165 12.49 -7.09 -3.36
C THR A 165 11.79 -5.74 -3.42
N LEU A 166 12.50 -4.68 -3.04
CA LEU A 166 12.10 -3.29 -3.27
C LEU A 166 12.81 -2.76 -4.51
N ILE A 167 12.06 -2.32 -5.49
CA ILE A 167 12.57 -1.77 -6.75
C ILE A 167 12.28 -0.28 -6.73
N ASN A 168 13.34 0.53 -6.79
CA ASN A 168 13.26 1.98 -6.91
C ASN A 168 13.59 2.38 -8.35
N GLU A 169 12.60 2.91 -9.07
CA GLU A 169 12.73 3.40 -10.46
C GLU A 169 12.56 4.92 -10.52
N ASP A 170 12.67 5.51 -11.70
CA ASP A 170 12.59 6.96 -11.86
C ASP A 170 11.21 7.50 -11.48
N THR A 171 10.15 6.75 -11.77
CA THR A 171 8.75 7.22 -11.63
C THR A 171 7.94 6.44 -10.59
N ARG A 172 8.50 5.40 -9.98
CA ARG A 172 7.77 4.56 -9.01
C ARG A 172 8.67 3.75 -8.08
N TYR A 173 8.07 3.27 -7.01
CA TYR A 173 8.57 2.19 -6.16
C TYR A 173 7.69 0.95 -6.33
N ARG A 174 8.29 -0.23 -6.26
CA ARG A 174 7.57 -1.50 -6.24
C ARG A 174 8.11 -2.43 -5.17
N LEU A 175 7.22 -3.01 -4.36
CA LEU A 175 7.55 -3.99 -3.33
C LEU A 175 6.97 -5.36 -3.73
N ASP A 176 7.86 -6.25 -4.15
CA ASP A 176 7.53 -7.62 -4.54
C ASP A 176 7.91 -8.57 -3.39
N MET A 177 6.94 -9.02 -2.60
CA MET A 177 7.18 -9.97 -1.49
C MET A 177 6.97 -11.42 -1.93
N GLU A 178 7.79 -12.32 -1.41
CA GLU A 178 7.68 -13.77 -1.61
C GLU A 178 6.70 -14.39 -0.61
N THR A 179 6.63 -13.84 0.61
CA THR A 179 5.75 -14.31 1.69
C THR A 179 5.10 -13.13 2.43
N PHE A 180 3.95 -13.40 3.06
CA PHE A 180 3.10 -12.41 3.73
C PHE A 180 2.68 -12.88 5.14
N ASN A 181 3.51 -13.68 5.80
CA ASN A 181 3.20 -14.24 7.11
C ASN A 181 3.12 -13.11 8.14
N GLY A 182 1.93 -12.90 8.69
CA GLY A 182 1.65 -11.88 9.71
C GLY A 182 1.49 -10.44 9.21
N PHE A 183 1.59 -10.14 7.91
CA PHE A 183 1.25 -8.81 7.39
C PHE A 183 0.70 -8.85 5.95
N GLN A 184 0.05 -7.77 5.53
CA GLN A 184 -0.36 -7.58 4.14
C GLN A 184 0.18 -6.26 3.60
N VAL A 185 0.47 -6.22 2.29
CA VAL A 185 0.87 -5.01 1.58
C VAL A 185 -0.37 -4.40 0.93
N LEU A 186 -0.72 -3.16 1.27
CA LEU A 186 -1.92 -2.50 0.76
C LEU A 186 -1.73 -1.94 -0.66
N ASN A 187 -0.53 -1.44 -0.98
CA ASN A 187 -0.15 -0.85 -2.26
C ASN A 187 1.26 -1.32 -2.66
N PRO A 188 1.39 -2.46 -3.37
CA PRO A 188 2.70 -2.99 -3.75
C PRO A 188 3.41 -2.14 -4.82
N GLU A 189 2.71 -1.23 -5.49
CA GLU A 189 3.29 -0.23 -6.39
C GLU A 189 2.87 1.17 -5.93
N LEU A 190 3.83 2.09 -5.87
CA LEU A 190 3.67 3.50 -5.50
C LEU A 190 4.29 4.36 -6.61
N LEU A 191 3.48 5.16 -7.29
CA LEU A 191 3.98 6.18 -8.21
C LEU A 191 4.62 7.32 -7.40
N LYS A 192 5.73 7.87 -7.91
CA LYS A 192 6.36 9.04 -7.28
C LYS A 192 5.54 10.29 -7.60
N VAL A 193 5.35 11.14 -6.60
CA VAL A 193 4.76 12.47 -6.78
C VAL A 193 5.62 13.22 -7.80
N PRO A 194 5.06 13.79 -8.87
CA PRO A 194 5.87 14.55 -9.84
C PRO A 194 6.48 15.80 -9.20
N GLU A 195 7.46 16.41 -9.86
CA GLU A 195 7.96 17.74 -9.45
C GLU A 195 6.97 18.83 -9.82
N HIS A 196 6.95 19.91 -9.02
CA HIS A 196 6.17 21.11 -9.27
C HIS A 196 4.67 20.80 -9.36
N VAL A 197 4.14 20.03 -8.42
CA VAL A 197 2.71 19.72 -8.37
C VAL A 197 2.09 20.19 -7.09
N ILE A 198 0.86 20.67 -7.20
CA ILE A 198 -0.03 20.95 -6.09
C ILE A 198 -1.26 20.07 -6.18
N TRP A 199 -1.72 19.57 -5.05
CA TRP A 199 -2.97 18.81 -4.96
C TRP A 199 -3.75 19.23 -3.74
N GLY A 200 -5.03 18.88 -3.74
CA GLY A 200 -5.88 19.28 -2.63
C GLY A 200 -7.35 19.11 -2.89
N SER A 201 -8.14 19.78 -2.05
CA SER A 201 -9.59 19.79 -2.17
C SER A 201 -10.17 21.13 -1.77
N PHE A 202 -11.22 21.52 -2.47
CA PHE A 202 -12.12 22.61 -2.10
C PHE A 202 -13.46 21.98 -1.68
N ALA A 203 -13.77 22.05 -0.39
CA ALA A 203 -15.03 21.60 0.18
C ALA A 203 -15.95 22.80 0.46
N PHE A 204 -17.25 22.62 0.31
CA PHE A 204 -18.23 23.70 0.48
C PHE A 204 -19.61 23.20 0.94
N ARG A 205 -20.35 24.06 1.65
CA ARG A 205 -21.55 23.69 2.41
C ARG A 205 -22.75 23.33 1.53
N SER A 206 -23.04 24.12 0.51
CA SER A 206 -24.27 24.07 -0.29
C SER A 206 -24.04 24.29 -1.79
N GLU A 207 -24.97 23.88 -2.64
CA GLU A 207 -24.89 24.10 -4.10
C GLU A 207 -24.82 25.59 -4.48
N ASP A 208 -25.35 26.49 -3.64
CA ASP A 208 -25.26 27.94 -3.86
C ASP A 208 -23.81 28.44 -3.86
N MET A 209 -22.91 27.74 -3.17
CA MET A 209 -21.46 28.00 -3.18
C MET A 209 -20.73 27.41 -4.39
N ALA A 210 -21.43 26.72 -5.30
CA ALA A 210 -20.81 26.17 -6.51
C ALA A 210 -20.20 27.26 -7.40
N THR A 211 -20.80 28.45 -7.44
CA THR A 211 -20.25 29.60 -8.18
C THR A 211 -18.94 30.09 -7.57
N ILE A 212 -18.85 30.13 -6.23
CA ILE A 212 -17.63 30.51 -5.50
C ILE A 212 -16.53 29.47 -5.74
N SER A 213 -16.87 28.19 -5.65
CA SER A 213 -15.94 27.11 -5.98
C SER A 213 -15.45 27.23 -7.43
N GLN A 214 -16.34 27.54 -8.37
CA GLN A 214 -15.97 27.71 -9.77
C GLN A 214 -15.05 28.91 -9.99
N ALA A 215 -15.29 30.04 -9.31
CA ALA A 215 -14.41 31.20 -9.36
C ALA A 215 -13.01 30.86 -8.82
N PHE A 216 -12.93 30.16 -7.68
CA PHE A 216 -11.66 29.71 -7.12
C PHE A 216 -10.84 28.89 -8.11
N PHE A 217 -11.47 27.91 -8.78
CA PHE A 217 -10.77 27.09 -9.77
C PHE A 217 -10.36 27.89 -11.01
N GLN A 218 -11.14 28.87 -11.44
CA GLN A 218 -10.76 29.75 -12.56
C GLN A 218 -9.54 30.61 -12.22
N GLU A 219 -9.44 31.10 -10.98
CA GLU A 219 -8.27 31.85 -10.52
C GLU A 219 -7.06 30.93 -10.30
N LEU A 220 -7.27 29.75 -9.73
CA LEU A 220 -6.21 28.75 -9.59
C LEU A 220 -5.63 28.33 -10.95
N GLU A 221 -6.47 28.16 -11.97
CA GLU A 221 -6.07 27.84 -13.34
C GLU A 221 -5.30 28.98 -14.05
N GLN A 222 -5.28 30.19 -13.49
CA GLN A 222 -4.41 31.27 -13.97
C GLN A 222 -3.00 31.17 -13.38
N LEU A 223 -2.85 30.51 -12.22
CA LEU A 223 -1.58 30.33 -11.51
C LEU A 223 -0.93 28.96 -11.79
N ALA A 224 -1.77 27.94 -11.98
CA ALA A 224 -1.40 26.56 -12.14
C ALA A 224 -2.07 25.99 -13.40
N HIS A 225 -1.50 24.93 -13.98
CA HIS A 225 -2.02 24.35 -15.21
C HIS A 225 -2.32 22.86 -15.06
N SER A 226 -3.37 22.42 -15.75
CA SER A 226 -3.71 21.00 -15.82
C SER A 226 -2.62 20.22 -16.55
N GLY A 227 -2.48 18.96 -16.16
CA GLY A 227 -1.54 18.04 -16.77
C GLY A 227 -2.08 16.62 -16.80
N THR A 228 -1.38 15.76 -17.52
CA THR A 228 -1.67 14.32 -17.56
C THR A 228 -0.86 13.61 -16.51
N PHE A 229 -1.52 12.80 -15.70
CA PHE A 229 -0.90 12.03 -14.63
C PHE A 229 -1.21 10.54 -14.83
N PRO A 230 -0.20 9.65 -14.77
CA PRO A 230 -0.45 8.22 -14.79
C PRO A 230 -1.46 7.81 -13.70
N THR A 231 -2.44 6.99 -14.08
CA THR A 231 -3.38 6.37 -13.14
C THR A 231 -2.62 5.53 -12.11
N GLY A 232 -2.88 5.75 -10.83
CA GLY A 232 -2.26 5.00 -9.75
C GLY A 232 -2.24 5.72 -8.41
N ASP A 233 -1.63 5.06 -7.43
CA ASP A 233 -1.45 5.55 -6.07
C ASP A 233 -0.12 6.31 -5.96
N TYR A 234 -0.17 7.55 -5.49
CA TYR A 234 0.99 8.41 -5.23
C TYR A 234 1.28 8.56 -3.73
N GLY A 235 0.60 7.77 -2.89
CA GLY A 235 0.76 7.82 -1.45
C GLY A 235 -0.01 8.97 -0.81
N HIS A 236 -0.15 10.11 -1.46
CA HIS A 236 -0.93 11.26 -0.95
C HIS A 236 -2.29 11.38 -1.63
N PHE A 237 -2.34 10.96 -2.89
CA PHE A 237 -3.53 10.97 -3.72
C PHE A 237 -3.53 9.77 -4.66
N TYR A 238 -4.71 9.45 -5.18
CA TYR A 238 -4.92 8.41 -6.19
C TYR A 238 -5.51 9.04 -7.45
N VAL A 239 -4.85 8.84 -8.59
CA VAL A 239 -5.32 9.28 -9.89
C VAL A 239 -6.10 8.15 -10.54
N ILE A 240 -7.38 8.38 -10.86
CA ILE A 240 -8.16 7.45 -11.68
C ILE A 240 -8.00 7.79 -13.16
N SER A 241 -8.09 9.09 -13.47
CA SER A 241 -7.91 9.69 -14.80
C SER A 241 -7.53 11.17 -14.65
N ASP A 242 -7.12 11.83 -15.73
CA ASP A 242 -6.58 13.21 -15.74
C ASP A 242 -7.41 14.27 -14.98
N GLN A 243 -8.72 14.05 -14.79
CA GLN A 243 -9.62 14.98 -14.08
C GLN A 243 -10.29 14.35 -12.84
N ASN A 244 -9.88 13.16 -12.42
CA ASN A 244 -10.49 12.45 -11.30
C ASN A 244 -9.43 11.94 -10.35
N VAL A 245 -9.26 12.69 -9.26
CA VAL A 245 -8.26 12.46 -8.21
C VAL A 245 -8.95 12.31 -6.87
N PHE A 246 -8.50 11.35 -6.07
CA PHE A 246 -8.87 11.21 -4.66
C PHE A 246 -7.69 11.59 -3.78
N ILE A 247 -7.89 12.44 -2.78
CA ILE A 247 -6.85 12.71 -1.77
C ILE A 247 -7.04 11.73 -0.62
N LEU A 248 -5.97 11.09 -0.17
CA LEU A 248 -6.03 9.94 0.77
C LEU A 248 -6.09 10.37 2.24
N ASP A 249 -5.40 11.43 2.62
CA ASP A 249 -5.29 11.90 4.02
C ASP A 249 -6.25 13.07 4.31
N GLN A 250 -7.51 12.97 3.84
CA GLN A 250 -8.51 14.00 4.07
C GLN A 250 -9.13 13.87 5.48
N SER A 251 -9.04 14.95 6.26
CA SER A 251 -9.87 15.10 7.47
C SER A 251 -11.36 15.07 7.12
N PRO A 252 -12.20 14.42 7.94
CA PRO A 252 -13.65 14.51 7.80
C PRO A 252 -14.07 15.98 7.86
N SER A 253 -14.76 16.44 6.81
CA SER A 253 -15.41 17.75 6.80
C SER A 253 -16.91 17.56 6.94
N ASP A 254 -17.57 18.45 7.67
CA ASP A 254 -19.04 18.53 7.76
C ASP A 254 -19.67 19.14 6.49
N LEU A 255 -18.84 19.62 5.56
CA LEU A 255 -19.27 20.21 4.30
C LEU A 255 -19.73 19.12 3.31
N SER A 256 -20.88 19.39 2.69
CA SER A 256 -21.61 18.41 1.88
C SER A 256 -20.98 18.15 0.51
N PHE A 257 -20.30 19.14 -0.06
CA PHE A 257 -19.76 19.10 -1.41
C PHE A 257 -18.25 19.24 -1.40
N ARG A 258 -17.59 18.60 -2.37
CA ARG A 258 -16.13 18.64 -2.51
C ARG A 258 -15.69 18.49 -3.95
N ARG A 259 -14.67 19.25 -4.32
CA ARG A 259 -13.94 19.13 -5.58
C ARG A 259 -12.46 18.95 -5.27
N ASN A 260 -11.88 17.85 -5.73
CA ASN A 260 -10.44 17.60 -5.62
C ASN A 260 -9.72 18.17 -6.85
N PHE A 261 -8.44 18.47 -6.70
CA PHE A 261 -7.61 18.97 -7.80
C PHE A 261 -6.18 18.45 -7.72
N LEU A 262 -5.51 18.49 -8.87
CA LEU A 262 -4.11 18.17 -9.07
C LEU A 262 -3.63 19.00 -10.26
N TYR A 263 -2.64 19.87 -10.04
CA TYR A 263 -2.13 20.79 -11.04
C TYR A 263 -0.61 20.85 -10.99
N TYR A 264 0.00 21.20 -12.13
CA TYR A 264 1.39 21.63 -12.15
C TYR A 264 1.46 23.11 -11.76
N PHE A 265 2.38 23.44 -10.86
CA PHE A 265 2.60 24.79 -10.36
C PHE A 265 4.10 25.09 -10.21
N SER A 266 4.57 26.09 -10.94
CA SER A 266 5.96 26.57 -10.92
C SER A 266 6.05 28.08 -10.67
N GLY A 267 4.97 28.70 -10.18
CA GLY A 267 4.90 30.12 -9.83
C GLY A 267 5.43 30.43 -8.43
N ASP A 268 5.16 31.64 -7.94
CA ASP A 268 5.53 32.05 -6.58
C ASP A 268 4.55 31.46 -5.55
N PRO A 269 5.00 30.68 -4.55
CA PRO A 269 4.13 30.18 -3.48
C PRO A 269 3.33 31.27 -2.74
N ALA A 270 3.78 32.53 -2.77
CA ALA A 270 3.03 33.66 -2.24
C ALA A 270 1.71 33.91 -2.98
N ASP A 271 1.66 33.68 -4.30
CA ASP A 271 0.44 33.84 -5.10
C ASP A 271 -0.64 32.83 -4.69
N LEU A 272 -0.24 31.57 -4.43
CA LEU A 272 -1.14 30.55 -3.89
C LEU A 272 -1.62 30.91 -2.49
N THR A 273 -0.71 31.36 -1.61
CA THR A 273 -1.10 31.80 -0.26
C THR A 273 -2.12 32.93 -0.33
N ASN A 274 -1.90 33.95 -1.15
CA ASN A 274 -2.81 35.08 -1.31
C ASN A 274 -4.19 34.64 -1.83
N LEU A 275 -4.22 33.74 -2.82
CA LEU A 275 -5.46 33.17 -3.34
C LEU A 275 -6.23 32.42 -2.24
N LEU A 276 -5.56 31.53 -1.51
CA LEU A 276 -6.17 30.73 -0.45
C LEU A 276 -6.70 31.62 0.68
N GLU A 277 -5.93 32.61 1.12
CA GLU A 277 -6.32 33.53 2.20
C GLU A 277 -7.50 34.42 1.79
N THR A 278 -7.58 34.85 0.53
CA THR A 278 -8.72 35.62 0.02
C THR A 278 -10.02 34.85 0.21
N TYR A 279 -10.10 33.62 -0.32
CA TYR A 279 -11.31 32.80 -0.20
C TYR A 279 -11.60 32.38 1.25
N ARG A 280 -10.57 32.00 2.02
CA ARG A 280 -10.74 31.61 3.43
C ARG A 280 -11.23 32.77 4.29
N SER A 281 -10.75 33.99 4.06
CA SER A 281 -11.18 35.16 4.83
C SER A 281 -12.61 35.59 4.53
N GLU A 282 -13.06 35.44 3.28
CA GLU A 282 -14.39 35.84 2.84
C GLU A 282 -15.47 34.79 3.14
N TYR A 283 -15.11 33.50 3.08
CA TYR A 283 -16.08 32.39 3.14
C TYR A 283 -15.79 31.36 4.25
N SER A 284 -15.06 31.75 5.30
CA SER A 284 -14.52 30.84 6.35
C SER A 284 -15.53 29.86 6.97
N ALA A 285 -16.82 30.21 7.02
CA ALA A 285 -17.87 29.39 7.62
C ALA A 285 -18.45 28.34 6.66
N ASP A 286 -18.22 28.49 5.36
CA ASP A 286 -18.93 27.77 4.30
C ASP A 286 -18.03 27.01 3.35
N ILE A 287 -16.71 27.25 3.42
CA ILE A 287 -15.71 26.53 2.63
C ILE A 287 -14.59 26.00 3.52
N ASP A 288 -13.94 24.95 3.03
CA ASP A 288 -12.68 24.44 3.54
C ASP A 288 -11.78 24.13 2.35
N ILE A 289 -10.55 24.64 2.36
CA ILE A 289 -9.58 24.41 1.30
C ILE A 289 -8.39 23.71 1.93
N LEU A 290 -7.99 22.58 1.35
CA LEU A 290 -6.74 21.90 1.67
C LEU A 290 -5.86 21.95 0.43
N MET A 291 -4.60 22.34 0.58
CA MET A 291 -3.62 22.30 -0.50
C MET A 291 -2.28 21.80 0.03
N GLN A 292 -1.60 20.98 -0.77
CA GLN A 292 -0.26 20.47 -0.50
C GLN A 292 0.58 20.56 -1.76
N ASP A 293 1.90 20.67 -1.60
CA ASP A 293 2.88 20.63 -2.70
C ASP A 293 3.85 19.44 -2.59
N ASP A 294 4.61 19.24 -3.66
CA ASP A 294 5.58 18.17 -3.81
C ASP A 294 6.86 18.31 -2.95
N LEU A 295 6.91 19.36 -2.12
CA LEU A 295 7.94 19.64 -1.12
C LEU A 295 7.37 19.55 0.31
N GLY A 296 6.17 18.99 0.47
CA GLY A 296 5.55 18.75 1.77
C GLY A 296 5.00 20.01 2.45
N LYS A 297 4.96 21.16 1.76
CA LYS A 297 4.27 22.33 2.28
C LYS A 297 2.77 22.07 2.21
N SER A 298 2.09 22.35 3.32
CA SER A 298 0.64 22.28 3.40
C SER A 298 0.12 23.68 3.73
N TRP A 299 -1.00 24.04 3.10
CA TRP A 299 -1.74 25.27 3.38
C TRP A 299 -3.12 24.97 3.91
#